data_AF-A0A078KX57-F1
#
_entry.id   AF-A0A078KX57-F1
#
_cell.length_a   1.000
_cell.length_b   1.000
_cell.length_c   1.000
_cell.angle_alpha   90.00
_cell.angle_beta   90.00
_cell.angle_gamma   90.00
#
_symmetry.space_group_name_H-M   'P 1'
#
loop_
_entity.id
_entity.type
_entity.pdbx_description
1 polymer ?
#
loop_
_entity_poly.entity_id
_entity_poly.type
_entity_poly.pdbx_seq_one_letter_code
_entity_poly.pdbx_strand_id
1 'polypeptide(L)'
;MYSKILRGAATTMAGYVSYVLLNETKREHAIKSKEEIKDCGELVKNSFEFKEIGRPIHGTLSSSYVQHTGTGNIYVKKGAHSRSDLVKELMVSNALHKIREDQPECLIMQTPIKNGFQYHTLSRKFDHTQDVEEFVRNGRIDELKKKEVIGLADTLITDQIFGKQSDTKLANMVVRDEQDKLIFTSIDHERAVNPNSFRFFHPTPPIYTKNKSTLVRSINDLGEQSEDNHAGLAGDPRAKEFCKVAESVMNNSDIDNYYQKVAAANLSSVKSECEKLAIASKGKLVRLGDCTGYETFFEEMQRNARNQLKSSESQDNSSIVRKSY
;
A
#
# COMPACT_ATOMS: atom_id res chain seq x y z
N MET A 1 30.02 -11.21 -31.24
CA MET A 1 28.72 -11.88 -31.03
C MET A 1 28.04 -11.38 -29.75
N TYR A 2 28.73 -11.36 -28.61
CA TYR A 2 28.24 -10.78 -27.34
C TYR A 2 27.79 -9.30 -27.42
N SER A 3 28.49 -8.46 -28.18
CA SER A 3 28.11 -7.04 -28.34
C SER A 3 26.80 -6.80 -29.09
N LYS A 4 26.41 -7.71 -30.00
CA LYS A 4 25.13 -7.64 -30.71
C LYS A 4 23.96 -8.06 -29.82
N ILE A 5 24.17 -9.05 -28.95
CA ILE A 5 23.18 -9.51 -27.97
C ILE A 5 22.96 -8.44 -26.89
N LEU A 6 24.05 -7.86 -26.35
CA LEU A 6 23.98 -6.76 -25.38
C LEU A 6 23.29 -5.51 -25.95
N ARG A 7 23.57 -5.16 -27.21
CA ARG A 7 22.87 -4.05 -27.88
C ARG A 7 21.40 -4.35 -28.08
N GLY A 8 21.04 -5.57 -28.52
CA GLY A 8 19.64 -5.98 -28.68
C GLY A 8 18.85 -5.97 -27.37
N ALA A 9 19.46 -6.43 -26.27
CA ALA A 9 18.87 -6.34 -24.94
C ALA A 9 18.67 -4.88 -24.48
N ALA A 10 19.67 -4.03 -24.74
CA ALA A 10 19.61 -2.61 -24.40
C ALA A 10 18.54 -1.85 -25.20
N THR A 11 18.39 -2.09 -26.52
CA THR A 11 17.30 -1.47 -27.31
C THR A 11 15.93 -1.99 -26.92
N THR A 12 15.81 -3.27 -26.55
CA THR A 12 14.53 -3.84 -26.08
C THR A 12 14.15 -3.25 -24.72
N MET A 13 15.11 -3.11 -23.81
CA MET A 13 14.91 -2.41 -22.54
C MET A 13 14.57 -0.94 -22.74
N ALA A 14 15.30 -0.21 -23.60
CA ALA A 14 15.01 1.19 -23.87
C ALA A 14 13.63 1.38 -24.51
N GLY A 15 13.22 0.47 -25.40
CA GLY A 15 11.89 0.45 -25.99
C GLY A 15 10.79 0.19 -24.95
N TYR A 16 11.01 -0.76 -24.04
CA TYR A 16 10.09 -1.05 -22.95
C TYR A 16 9.99 0.10 -21.94
N VAL A 17 11.12 0.65 -21.51
CA VAL A 17 11.18 1.81 -20.60
C VAL A 17 10.51 3.03 -21.23
N SER A 18 10.76 3.29 -22.51
CA SER A 18 10.09 4.39 -23.23
C SER A 18 8.59 4.17 -23.37
N TYR A 19 8.15 2.92 -23.61
CA TYR A 19 6.73 2.56 -23.67
C TYR A 19 6.03 2.69 -22.31
N VAL A 20 6.69 2.28 -21.23
CA VAL A 20 6.20 2.45 -19.85
C VAL A 20 6.09 3.94 -19.53
N LEU A 21 7.15 4.73 -19.75
CA LEU A 21 7.16 6.18 -19.49
C LEU A 21 6.13 6.94 -20.34
N LEU A 22 5.94 6.58 -21.62
CA LEU A 22 4.92 7.20 -22.50
C LEU A 22 3.48 6.88 -22.08
N ASN A 23 3.24 5.70 -21.49
CA ASN A 23 1.93 5.35 -20.95
C ASN A 23 1.70 5.90 -19.54
N GLU A 24 2.74 6.02 -18.73
CA GLU A 24 2.69 6.63 -17.39
C GLU A 24 2.49 8.16 -17.43
N THR A 25 2.89 8.82 -18.53
CA THR A 25 2.72 10.27 -18.73
C THR A 25 1.37 10.66 -19.33
N LYS A 26 0.62 9.73 -19.95
CA LYS A 26 -0.79 9.94 -20.34
C LYS A 26 -1.72 9.64 -19.16
N ARG A 27 -1.64 10.48 -18.13
CA ARG A 27 -2.44 10.35 -16.91
C ARG A 27 -3.89 10.81 -17.13
N GLU A 28 -4.69 9.92 -17.71
CA GLU A 28 -6.12 9.70 -17.46
C GLU A 28 -6.64 8.61 -18.43
N HIS A 29 -6.61 7.33 -18.05
CA HIS A 29 -7.28 6.28 -18.82
C HIS A 29 -8.00 5.31 -17.88
N ALA A 30 -9.22 5.72 -17.48
CA ALA A 30 -10.23 4.88 -16.88
C ALA A 30 -10.21 3.43 -17.42
N ILE A 31 -10.15 2.44 -16.53
CA ILE A 31 -10.28 1.03 -16.88
C ILE A 31 -11.72 0.79 -17.33
N LYS A 32 -11.91 0.38 -18.58
CA LYS A 32 -13.22 0.16 -19.20
C LYS A 32 -13.33 -1.26 -19.77
N SER A 33 -14.49 -1.88 -19.63
CA SER A 33 -14.83 -3.16 -20.26
C SER A 33 -16.25 -3.12 -20.80
N LYS A 34 -16.58 -3.96 -21.79
CA LYS A 34 -17.97 -4.10 -22.27
C LYS A 34 -18.79 -5.00 -21.35
N GLU A 35 -18.11 -5.88 -20.64
CA GLU A 35 -18.65 -6.86 -19.73
C GLU A 35 -18.98 -6.22 -18.39
N GLU A 36 -20.20 -6.48 -17.92
CA GLU A 36 -20.58 -6.31 -16.52
C GLU A 36 -19.99 -7.45 -15.70
N ILE A 37 -19.45 -7.16 -14.53
CA ILE A 37 -19.07 -8.22 -13.60
C ILE A 37 -20.26 -8.51 -12.70
N LYS A 38 -20.83 -9.70 -12.89
CA LYS A 38 -21.87 -10.27 -12.04
C LYS A 38 -21.25 -11.29 -11.09
N ASP A 39 -21.88 -11.52 -9.95
CA ASP A 39 -21.55 -12.62 -9.04
C ASP A 39 -20.16 -12.55 -8.35
N CYS A 40 -19.63 -11.33 -8.15
CA CYS A 40 -18.48 -11.04 -7.26
C CYS A 40 -18.90 -10.16 -6.06
N GLY A 41 -20.10 -10.41 -5.54
CA GLY A 41 -20.94 -9.46 -4.80
C GLY A 41 -20.31 -8.66 -3.65
N GLU A 42 -19.37 -9.22 -2.89
CA GLU A 42 -18.71 -8.44 -1.83
C GLU A 42 -17.57 -7.55 -2.34
N LEU A 43 -16.86 -7.97 -3.38
CA LEU A 43 -15.70 -7.27 -3.89
C LEU A 43 -16.04 -6.23 -4.96
N VAL A 44 -17.05 -6.51 -5.80
CA VAL A 44 -17.49 -5.62 -6.88
C VAL A 44 -18.89 -5.09 -6.56
N LYS A 45 -19.00 -3.78 -6.40
CA LYS A 45 -20.25 -3.08 -6.09
C LYS A 45 -20.68 -2.21 -7.25
N ASN A 46 -21.98 -2.05 -7.44
CA ASN A 46 -22.52 -1.17 -8.46
C ASN A 46 -22.53 0.29 -7.98
N SER A 47 -22.28 1.22 -8.91
CA SER A 47 -22.31 2.66 -8.61
C SER A 47 -23.65 3.16 -8.02
N PHE A 48 -24.79 2.52 -8.31
CA PHE A 48 -26.09 2.92 -7.75
C PHE A 48 -26.22 2.61 -6.25
N GLU A 49 -25.36 1.78 -5.68
CA GLU A 49 -25.32 1.47 -4.25
C GLU A 49 -24.71 2.63 -3.43
N PHE A 50 -24.16 3.64 -4.11
CA PHE A 50 -23.46 4.76 -3.50
C PHE A 50 -24.05 6.11 -3.91
N LYS A 51 -23.89 7.10 -3.04
CA LYS A 51 -24.10 8.53 -3.35
C LYS A 51 -22.77 9.27 -3.25
N GLU A 52 -22.48 10.15 -4.20
CA GLU A 52 -21.33 11.05 -4.12
C GLU A 52 -21.61 12.14 -3.06
N ILE A 53 -20.69 12.30 -2.10
CA ILE A 53 -20.87 13.21 -0.94
C ILE A 53 -19.81 14.32 -0.89
N GLY A 54 -18.87 14.34 -1.83
CA GLY A 54 -17.84 15.38 -1.88
C GLY A 54 -16.58 14.92 -2.60
N ARG A 55 -15.51 15.69 -2.46
CA ARG A 55 -14.19 15.37 -3.02
C ARG A 55 -13.10 15.59 -1.97
N PRO A 56 -12.00 14.81 -2.01
CA PRO A 56 -10.84 15.09 -1.20
C PRO A 56 -10.30 16.50 -1.45
N ILE A 57 -9.84 17.16 -0.39
CA ILE A 57 -9.21 18.50 -0.45
C ILE A 57 -7.79 18.39 -1.03
N HIS A 58 -7.12 17.26 -0.77
CA HIS A 58 -5.76 16.93 -1.22
C HIS A 58 -5.75 15.51 -1.86
N GLY A 59 -4.76 15.22 -2.70
CA GLY A 59 -4.62 13.93 -3.40
C GLY A 59 -4.80 14.01 -4.93
N THR A 60 -4.54 12.89 -5.62
CA THR A 60 -4.52 12.81 -7.08
C THR A 60 -5.86 13.18 -7.73
N LEU A 61 -5.76 13.87 -8.88
CA LEU A 61 -6.85 14.30 -9.74
C LEU A 61 -7.76 13.11 -10.10
N SER A 62 -9.08 13.30 -9.95
CA SER A 62 -10.20 12.33 -10.17
C SER A 62 -10.74 11.54 -8.96
N SER A 63 -10.34 11.89 -7.74
CA SER A 63 -10.91 11.28 -6.52
C SER A 63 -12.23 11.92 -6.08
N SER A 64 -13.16 11.11 -5.55
CA SER A 64 -14.39 11.59 -4.91
C SER A 64 -14.71 10.77 -3.66
N TYR A 65 -15.42 11.37 -2.71
CA TYR A 65 -15.98 10.64 -1.59
C TYR A 65 -17.36 10.13 -1.96
N VAL A 66 -17.56 8.82 -1.78
CA VAL A 66 -18.84 8.17 -2.00
C VAL A 66 -19.29 7.50 -0.71
N GLN A 67 -20.58 7.57 -0.41
CA GLN A 67 -21.17 6.93 0.77
C GLN A 67 -22.07 5.79 0.31
N HIS A 68 -21.84 4.59 0.85
CA HIS A 68 -22.69 3.43 0.62
C HIS A 68 -24.05 3.66 1.27
N THR A 69 -25.12 3.53 0.49
CA THR A 69 -26.49 3.89 0.88
C THR A 69 -27.06 2.98 1.96
N GLY A 70 -26.68 1.69 1.97
CA GLY A 70 -27.20 0.72 2.93
C GLY A 70 -26.46 0.68 4.27
N THR A 71 -25.17 1.03 4.30
CA THR A 71 -24.32 0.90 5.50
C THR A 71 -23.86 2.24 6.07
N GLY A 72 -23.95 3.33 5.29
CA GLY A 72 -23.41 4.64 5.67
C GLY A 72 -21.88 4.73 5.56
N ASN A 73 -21.20 3.66 5.19
CA ASN A 73 -19.75 3.63 5.02
C ASN A 73 -19.30 4.59 3.90
N ILE A 74 -18.33 5.45 4.20
CA ILE A 74 -17.66 6.35 3.27
C ILE A 74 -16.43 5.66 2.64
N TYR A 75 -16.25 5.86 1.35
CA TYR A 75 -15.11 5.37 0.58
C TYR A 75 -14.49 6.49 -0.24
N VAL A 76 -13.18 6.41 -0.43
CA VAL A 76 -12.46 7.21 -1.43
C VAL A 76 -12.54 6.46 -2.75
N LYS A 77 -13.30 6.99 -3.70
CA LYS A 77 -13.37 6.49 -5.08
C LYS A 77 -12.19 7.04 -5.86
N LYS A 78 -11.28 6.17 -6.28
CA LYS A 78 -10.12 6.50 -7.12
C LYS A 78 -10.27 5.88 -8.51
N GLY A 79 -9.79 6.58 -9.54
CA GLY A 79 -9.53 5.97 -10.84
C GLY A 79 -8.21 5.20 -10.79
N ALA A 80 -8.16 4.00 -11.34
CA ALA A 80 -6.89 3.29 -11.51
C ALA A 80 -6.23 3.69 -12.84
N HIS A 81 -4.92 3.97 -12.81
CA HIS A 81 -4.14 4.36 -13.99
C HIS A 81 -3.89 3.19 -14.94
N SER A 82 -3.78 1.99 -14.39
CA SER A 82 -3.65 0.77 -15.16
C SER A 82 -4.33 -0.40 -14.46
N ARG A 83 -4.59 -1.46 -15.22
CA ARG A 83 -5.02 -2.75 -14.67
C ARG A 83 -4.06 -3.25 -13.58
N SER A 84 -2.75 -3.04 -13.76
CA SER A 84 -1.76 -3.46 -12.78
C SER A 84 -1.91 -2.72 -11.46
N ASP A 85 -2.22 -1.43 -11.50
CA ASP A 85 -2.34 -0.60 -10.30
C ASP A 85 -3.63 -0.92 -9.55
N LEU A 86 -4.72 -1.18 -10.27
CA LEU A 86 -5.94 -1.73 -9.68
C LEU A 86 -5.66 -3.04 -8.95
N VAL A 87 -4.94 -3.97 -9.58
CA VAL A 87 -4.62 -5.26 -8.96
C VAL A 87 -3.72 -5.09 -7.73
N LYS A 88 -2.69 -4.24 -7.80
CA LYS A 88 -1.82 -3.96 -6.65
C LYS A 88 -2.62 -3.40 -5.48
N GLU A 89 -3.41 -2.35 -5.70
CA GLU A 89 -4.25 -1.75 -4.66
C GLU A 89 -5.18 -2.80 -4.04
N LEU A 90 -5.90 -3.55 -4.89
CA LEU A 90 -6.83 -4.58 -4.45
C LEU A 90 -6.14 -5.68 -3.62
N MET A 91 -5.03 -6.22 -4.10
CA MET A 91 -4.35 -7.35 -3.47
C MET A 91 -3.64 -6.92 -2.19
N VAL A 92 -2.96 -5.77 -2.20
CA VAL A 92 -2.20 -5.28 -1.05
C VAL A 92 -3.13 -4.77 0.04
N SER A 93 -4.12 -3.92 -0.27
CA SER A 93 -5.06 -3.41 0.74
C SER A 93 -5.83 -4.53 1.43
N ASN A 94 -6.34 -5.51 0.68
CA ASN A 94 -7.11 -6.60 1.28
C ASN A 94 -6.22 -7.58 2.06
N ALA A 95 -4.97 -7.81 1.64
CA ALA A 95 -4.01 -8.55 2.45
C ALA A 95 -3.71 -7.83 3.77
N LEU A 96 -3.49 -6.51 3.72
CA LEU A 96 -3.26 -5.67 4.90
C LEU A 96 -4.47 -5.67 5.84
N HIS A 97 -5.69 -5.59 5.29
CA HIS A 97 -6.92 -5.68 6.07
C HIS A 97 -7.05 -7.04 6.79
N LYS A 98 -6.61 -8.15 6.18
CA LYS A 98 -6.53 -9.46 6.83
C LYS A 98 -5.42 -9.57 7.89
N ILE A 99 -4.36 -8.79 7.76
CA ILE A 99 -3.28 -8.70 8.77
C ILE A 99 -3.72 -7.83 9.94
N ARG A 100 -4.51 -6.77 9.67
CA ARG A 100 -4.94 -5.76 10.64
C ARG A 100 -6.28 -5.14 10.19
N GLU A 101 -7.35 -5.36 10.95
CA GLU A 101 -8.72 -4.97 10.55
C GLU A 101 -8.96 -3.44 10.47
N ASP A 102 -8.12 -2.65 11.13
CA ASP A 102 -8.14 -1.19 11.06
C ASP A 102 -7.50 -0.64 9.78
N GLN A 103 -6.78 -1.45 9.00
CA GLN A 103 -6.34 -1.08 7.64
C GLN A 103 -7.55 -0.99 6.71
N PRO A 104 -7.66 0.03 5.85
CA PRO A 104 -8.74 0.12 4.88
C PRO A 104 -8.78 -1.08 3.93
N GLU A 105 -9.95 -1.71 3.81
CA GLU A 105 -10.23 -2.63 2.70
C GLU A 105 -10.33 -1.87 1.36
N CYS A 106 -10.15 -2.62 0.27
CA CYS A 106 -10.32 -2.10 -1.09
C CYS A 106 -11.40 -2.90 -1.83
N LEU A 107 -12.41 -2.19 -2.32
CA LEU A 107 -13.46 -2.74 -3.18
C LEU A 107 -13.32 -2.19 -4.61
N ILE A 108 -14.08 -2.76 -5.54
CA ILE A 108 -14.21 -2.26 -6.91
C ILE A 108 -15.62 -1.71 -7.10
N MET A 109 -15.73 -0.49 -7.59
CA MET A 109 -16.99 0.07 -8.06
C MET A 109 -17.07 0.01 -9.58
N GLN A 110 -18.17 -0.55 -10.11
CA GLN A 110 -18.47 -0.50 -11.54
C GLN A 110 -19.52 0.57 -11.85
N THR A 111 -19.19 1.44 -12.81
CA THR A 111 -20.04 2.55 -13.27
C THR A 111 -20.46 2.29 -14.72
N PRO A 112 -21.75 2.17 -15.02
CA PRO A 112 -22.23 2.05 -16.40
C PRO A 112 -21.83 3.26 -17.24
N ILE A 113 -21.36 3.00 -18.46
CA ILE A 113 -21.07 4.00 -19.49
C ILE A 113 -21.74 3.58 -20.80
N LYS A 114 -21.86 4.50 -21.77
CA LYS A 114 -22.59 4.26 -23.04
C LYS A 114 -22.27 2.92 -23.73
N ASN A 115 -21.03 2.44 -23.63
CA ASN A 115 -20.56 1.20 -24.26
C ASN A 115 -19.87 0.24 -23.26
N GLY A 116 -20.44 0.07 -22.06
CA GLY A 116 -19.94 -0.90 -21.08
C GLY A 116 -19.87 -0.34 -19.67
N PHE A 117 -18.77 -0.63 -18.98
CA PHE A 117 -18.54 -0.29 -17.59
C PHE A 117 -17.16 0.33 -17.41
N GLN A 118 -17.08 1.31 -16.53
CA GLN A 118 -15.84 1.87 -16.00
C GLN A 118 -15.64 1.39 -14.57
N TYR A 119 -14.41 1.00 -14.23
CA TYR A 119 -14.06 0.45 -12.93
C TYR A 119 -13.21 1.43 -12.11
N HIS A 120 -13.51 1.49 -10.82
CA HIS A 120 -12.85 2.35 -9.83
C HIS A 120 -12.48 1.51 -8.62
N THR A 121 -11.38 1.85 -7.94
CA THR A 121 -11.10 1.33 -6.61
C THR A 121 -11.83 2.18 -5.57
N LEU A 122 -12.31 1.53 -4.52
CA LEU A 122 -12.93 2.14 -3.35
C LEU A 122 -12.12 1.77 -2.12
N SER A 123 -11.35 2.70 -1.58
CA SER A 123 -10.63 2.50 -0.31
C SER A 123 -11.50 3.01 0.83
N ARG A 124 -11.74 2.21 1.88
CA ARG A 124 -12.58 2.64 3.02
C ARG A 124 -12.00 3.90 3.68
N LYS A 125 -12.84 4.92 3.88
CA LYS A 125 -12.49 6.10 4.70
C LYS A 125 -13.19 6.01 6.05
N PHE A 126 -12.40 5.82 7.12
CA PHE A 126 -12.93 5.89 8.48
C PHE A 126 -13.20 7.33 8.91
N ASP A 127 -14.05 7.52 9.91
CA ASP A 127 -14.30 8.85 10.47
C ASP A 127 -13.05 9.40 11.17
N HIS A 128 -12.95 10.73 11.27
CA HIS A 128 -11.82 11.43 11.92
C HIS A 128 -10.43 11.04 11.37
N THR A 129 -10.37 10.66 10.08
CA THR A 129 -9.12 10.39 9.36
C THR A 129 -8.64 11.60 8.57
N GLN A 130 -7.33 11.84 8.61
CA GLN A 130 -6.60 12.79 7.78
C GLN A 130 -5.24 12.19 7.37
N ASP A 131 -4.60 12.75 6.35
CA ASP A 131 -3.26 12.32 5.93
C ASP A 131 -2.25 12.70 7.02
N VAL A 132 -1.21 11.86 7.23
CA VAL A 132 -0.17 12.18 8.22
C VAL A 132 0.57 13.46 7.83
N GLU A 133 0.68 13.75 6.53
CA GLU A 133 1.21 15.04 6.07
C GLU A 133 0.42 16.22 6.63
N GLU A 134 -0.91 16.20 6.55
CA GLU A 134 -1.78 17.25 7.08
C GLU A 134 -1.69 17.33 8.62
N PHE A 135 -1.67 16.18 9.30
CA PHE A 135 -1.46 16.10 10.74
C PHE A 135 -0.16 16.80 11.17
N VAL A 136 0.93 16.58 10.43
CA VAL A 136 2.23 17.24 10.67
C VAL A 136 2.17 18.73 10.34
N ARG A 137 1.55 19.12 9.21
CA ARG A 137 1.38 20.54 8.83
C ARG A 137 0.61 21.31 9.90
N ASN A 138 -0.40 20.69 10.51
CA ASN A 138 -1.22 21.26 11.56
C ASN A 138 -0.53 21.34 12.94
N GLY A 139 0.75 20.94 13.05
CA GLY A 139 1.52 21.07 14.29
C GLY A 139 1.09 20.10 15.39
N ARG A 140 0.44 18.99 15.03
CA ARG A 140 -0.15 18.04 15.98
C ARG A 140 0.82 16.96 16.47
N ILE A 141 2.11 17.06 16.12
CA ILE A 141 3.15 16.05 16.40
C ILE A 141 3.21 15.68 17.89
N ASP A 142 3.05 16.64 18.79
CA ASP A 142 3.10 16.39 20.24
C ASP A 142 1.97 15.48 20.75
N GLU A 143 0.89 15.31 20.00
CA GLU A 143 -0.17 14.35 20.35
C GLU A 143 0.34 12.90 20.35
N LEU A 144 1.37 12.58 19.56
CA LEU A 144 2.01 11.26 19.56
C LEU A 144 2.54 10.86 20.95
N LYS A 145 2.92 11.84 21.78
CA LYS A 145 3.41 11.59 23.16
C LYS A 145 2.29 11.56 24.20
N LYS A 146 1.09 12.01 23.83
CA LYS A 146 -0.05 12.22 24.74
C LYS A 146 -1.13 11.15 24.56
N LYS A 147 -1.20 10.55 23.37
CA LYS A 147 -2.18 9.54 22.98
C LYS A 147 -1.51 8.20 22.76
N GLU A 148 -2.28 7.12 22.87
CA GLU A 148 -1.83 5.79 22.48
C GLU A 148 -1.58 5.77 20.96
N VAL A 149 -0.38 5.39 20.53
CA VAL A 149 -0.02 5.32 19.10
C VAL A 149 -0.09 3.88 18.63
N ILE A 150 -1.03 3.59 17.72
CA ILE A 150 -1.27 2.25 17.20
C ILE A 150 -0.88 2.22 15.72
N GLY A 151 -0.10 1.22 15.32
CA GLY A 151 0.12 0.91 13.91
C GLY A 151 1.09 1.83 13.16
N LEU A 152 1.80 2.73 13.84
CA LEU A 152 2.82 3.59 13.22
C LEU A 152 4.00 2.76 12.70
N ALA A 153 4.54 1.85 13.51
CA ALA A 153 5.59 0.93 13.10
C ALA A 153 5.12 -0.01 11.98
N ASP A 154 3.93 -0.59 12.13
CA ASP A 154 3.28 -1.46 11.13
C ASP A 154 3.19 -0.80 9.75
N THR A 155 2.79 0.49 9.72
CA THR A 155 2.63 1.27 8.49
C THR A 155 3.97 1.46 7.77
N LEU A 156 5.04 1.76 8.52
CA LEU A 156 6.38 1.89 7.95
C LEU A 156 6.95 0.55 7.49
N ILE A 157 6.69 -0.54 8.22
CA ILE A 157 7.11 -1.89 7.82
C ILE A 157 6.35 -2.32 6.56
N THR A 158 5.05 -2.03 6.47
CA THR A 158 4.20 -2.33 5.32
C THR A 158 4.83 -1.83 4.02
N ASP A 159 5.19 -0.55 3.97
CA ASP A 159 5.77 0.00 2.75
C ASP A 159 7.11 -0.66 2.37
N GLN A 160 7.88 -1.13 3.35
CA GLN A 160 9.13 -1.85 3.12
C GLN A 160 8.91 -3.29 2.60
N ILE A 161 7.99 -4.06 3.19
CA ILE A 161 7.75 -5.46 2.81
C ILE A 161 7.05 -5.57 1.45
N PHE A 162 6.27 -4.56 1.07
CA PHE A 162 5.61 -4.50 -0.24
C PHE A 162 6.48 -3.83 -1.33
N GLY A 163 7.73 -3.46 -1.00
CA GLY A 163 8.67 -2.87 -1.95
C GLY A 163 8.25 -1.47 -2.44
N LYS A 164 7.58 -0.70 -1.59
CA LYS A 164 7.08 0.67 -1.83
C LYS A 164 8.03 1.74 -1.23
N GLN A 165 9.32 1.43 -1.04
CA GLN A 165 10.24 2.33 -0.34
C GLN A 165 10.39 3.70 -1.00
N SER A 166 10.37 3.77 -2.33
CA SER A 166 10.40 5.05 -3.07
C SER A 166 9.12 5.88 -2.94
N ASP A 167 8.09 5.34 -2.27
CA ASP A 167 6.80 5.99 -2.10
C ASP A 167 6.28 5.94 -0.64
N THR A 168 7.19 5.68 0.31
CA THR A 168 6.96 5.89 1.74
C THR A 168 6.93 7.40 2.03
N LYS A 169 5.75 8.00 1.96
CA LYS A 169 5.52 9.45 2.13
C LYS A 169 4.44 9.67 3.18
N LEU A 170 4.48 10.80 3.88
CA LEU A 170 3.49 11.14 4.90
C LEU A 170 2.08 11.28 4.30
N ALA A 171 1.96 11.67 3.04
CA ALA A 171 0.69 11.72 2.31
C ALA A 171 0.09 10.34 1.99
N ASN A 172 0.92 9.28 2.01
CA ASN A 172 0.48 7.89 1.79
C ASN A 172 0.21 7.14 3.10
N MET A 173 0.23 7.86 4.22
CA MET A 173 -0.15 7.36 5.53
C MET A 173 -1.35 8.16 6.01
N VAL A 174 -2.27 7.49 6.67
CA VAL A 174 -3.46 8.12 7.27
C VAL A 174 -3.41 7.92 8.77
N VAL A 175 -3.79 8.94 9.51
CA VAL A 175 -4.01 8.87 10.96
C VAL A 175 -5.48 9.06 11.28
N ARG A 176 -6.06 8.10 11.99
CA ARG A 176 -7.38 8.20 12.62
C ARG A 176 -7.22 8.69 14.05
N ASP A 177 -7.92 9.76 14.39
CA ASP A 177 -7.96 10.28 15.76
C ASP A 177 -9.19 9.74 16.51
N GLU A 178 -8.95 8.86 17.47
CA GLU A 178 -9.97 8.32 18.37
C GLU A 178 -9.77 8.84 19.79
N GLN A 179 -9.82 10.16 19.98
CA GLN A 179 -9.73 10.82 21.30
C GLN A 179 -8.45 10.51 22.09
N ASP A 180 -8.35 9.34 22.72
CA ASP A 180 -7.21 8.84 23.47
C ASP A 180 -6.17 8.10 22.61
N LYS A 181 -6.50 7.78 21.35
CA LYS A 181 -5.65 7.00 20.43
C LYS A 181 -5.44 7.68 19.09
N LEU A 182 -4.28 7.42 18.50
CA LEU A 182 -3.94 7.73 17.11
C LEU A 182 -3.62 6.43 16.38
N ILE A 183 -4.42 6.09 15.37
CA ILE A 183 -4.29 4.83 14.63
C ILE A 183 -3.76 5.13 13.23
N PHE A 184 -2.59 4.59 12.90
CA PHE A 184 -1.87 4.83 11.65
C PHE A 184 -2.04 3.67 10.67
N THR A 185 -2.40 3.97 9.43
CA THR A 185 -2.63 3.02 8.34
C THR A 185 -1.86 3.43 7.08
N SER A 186 -1.45 2.47 6.25
CA SER A 186 -0.83 2.73 4.95
C SER A 186 -1.91 2.72 3.88
N ILE A 187 -1.81 3.61 2.89
CA ILE A 187 -2.72 3.68 1.74
C ILE A 187 -1.91 3.85 0.44
N ASP A 188 -2.60 3.75 -0.69
CA ASP A 188 -2.05 4.04 -2.02
C ASP A 188 -0.92 3.09 -2.43
N HIS A 189 -1.27 1.85 -2.73
CA HIS A 189 -0.32 0.76 -2.97
C HIS A 189 -0.02 0.53 -4.45
N GLU A 190 -0.32 1.49 -5.34
CA GLU A 190 -0.05 1.39 -6.77
C GLU A 190 1.45 1.25 -7.10
N ARG A 191 2.32 1.72 -6.22
CA ARG A 191 3.79 1.58 -6.34
C ARG A 191 4.37 0.35 -5.65
N ALA A 192 3.53 -0.51 -5.07
CA ALA A 192 3.97 -1.80 -4.54
C ALA A 192 4.51 -2.73 -5.64
N VAL A 193 5.24 -3.76 -5.22
CA VAL A 193 5.76 -4.80 -6.11
C VAL A 193 4.62 -5.44 -6.90
N ASN A 194 4.81 -5.49 -8.22
CA ASN A 194 4.05 -6.35 -9.12
C ASN A 194 4.79 -7.70 -9.27
N PRO A 195 4.31 -8.79 -8.65
CA PRO A 195 5.02 -10.07 -8.65
C PRO A 195 5.20 -10.70 -10.04
N ASN A 196 4.49 -10.19 -11.05
CA ASN A 196 4.56 -10.68 -12.43
C ASN A 196 5.54 -9.92 -13.33
N SER A 197 6.18 -8.85 -12.86
CA SER A 197 7.24 -8.19 -13.62
C SER A 197 8.60 -8.83 -13.34
N PHE A 198 9.50 -8.77 -14.33
CA PHE A 198 10.88 -9.19 -14.12
C PHE A 198 11.50 -8.35 -13.00
N ARG A 199 12.20 -9.01 -12.07
CA ARG A 199 12.81 -8.41 -10.86
C ARG A 199 13.64 -7.14 -11.12
N PHE A 200 14.17 -6.98 -12.33
CA PHE A 200 14.94 -5.81 -12.77
C PHE A 200 14.13 -4.51 -12.94
N PHE A 201 12.79 -4.60 -13.07
CA PHE A 201 11.91 -3.45 -13.27
C PHE A 201 11.18 -3.00 -12.00
N HIS A 202 11.48 -3.61 -10.86
CA HIS A 202 11.03 -3.09 -9.58
C HIS A 202 12.00 -2.03 -9.07
N PRO A 203 11.49 -0.86 -8.64
CA PRO A 203 12.34 0.20 -8.13
C PRO A 203 13.13 -0.26 -6.89
N THR A 204 12.53 -1.11 -6.05
CA THR A 204 13.16 -1.58 -4.81
C THR A 204 12.65 -2.99 -4.41
N PRO A 205 13.55 -3.90 -3.97
CA PRO A 205 13.14 -5.19 -3.43
C PRO A 205 12.48 -5.05 -2.05
N PRO A 206 11.61 -5.99 -1.63
CA PRO A 206 11.11 -6.06 -0.26
C PRO A 206 12.23 -6.05 0.80
N ILE A 207 12.08 -5.24 1.85
CA ILE A 207 13.02 -5.15 2.97
C ILE A 207 12.29 -5.51 4.26
N TYR A 208 12.95 -6.30 5.11
CA TYR A 208 12.43 -6.78 6.39
C TYR A 208 13.34 -6.32 7.52
N THR A 209 13.30 -5.02 7.83
CA THR A 209 14.11 -4.42 8.91
C THR A 209 13.36 -4.47 10.24
N LYS A 210 14.10 -4.64 11.34
CA LYS A 210 13.61 -4.43 12.70
C LYS A 210 14.10 -3.12 13.34
N ASN A 211 14.93 -2.37 12.63
CA ASN A 211 15.52 -1.15 13.16
C ASN A 211 14.52 0.02 13.02
N LYS A 212 14.01 0.50 14.15
CA LYS A 212 13.08 1.65 14.18
C LYS A 212 13.63 2.91 13.51
N SER A 213 14.92 3.20 13.68
CA SER A 213 15.56 4.36 13.05
C SER A 213 15.59 4.20 11.54
N THR A 214 15.83 2.98 11.04
CA THR A 214 15.76 2.67 9.60
C THR A 214 14.34 2.86 9.06
N LEU A 215 13.32 2.40 9.79
CA LEU A 215 11.92 2.56 9.39
C LEU A 215 11.55 4.04 9.27
N VAL A 216 11.84 4.85 10.29
CA VAL A 216 11.52 6.29 10.28
C VAL A 216 12.30 7.02 9.20
N ARG A 217 13.60 6.73 9.04
CA ARG A 217 14.45 7.37 8.00
C ARG A 217 14.06 6.98 6.58
N SER A 218 13.24 5.95 6.40
CA SER A 218 12.74 5.57 5.09
C SER A 218 11.61 6.45 4.58
N ILE A 219 11.08 7.36 5.41
CA ILE A 219 10.11 8.36 4.98
C ILE A 219 10.81 9.33 4.02
N ASN A 220 10.39 9.33 2.75
CA ASN A 220 11.02 10.09 1.68
C ASN A 220 10.87 11.61 1.85
N ASP A 221 9.87 12.07 2.59
CA ASP A 221 9.67 13.49 2.90
C ASP A 221 10.78 14.05 3.81
N LEU A 222 11.72 13.23 4.28
CA LEU A 222 12.89 13.66 5.06
C LEU A 222 14.11 13.99 4.21
N GLY A 223 14.11 13.52 2.96
CA GLY A 223 15.20 13.74 2.01
C GLY A 223 15.22 15.15 1.45
N GLU A 224 16.21 15.40 0.58
CA GLU A 224 16.19 16.57 -0.29
C GLU A 224 14.97 16.51 -1.23
N GLN A 225 14.54 17.67 -1.69
CA GLN A 225 13.42 17.79 -2.60
C GLN A 225 13.76 17.10 -3.95
N SER A 226 12.88 16.21 -4.40
CA SER A 226 12.97 15.43 -5.63
C SER A 226 11.59 15.35 -6.30
N GLU A 227 11.52 14.87 -7.55
CA GLU A 227 10.23 14.71 -8.25
C GLU A 227 9.23 13.86 -7.47
N ASP A 228 9.68 12.92 -6.64
CA ASP A 228 8.80 12.06 -5.88
C ASP A 228 8.23 12.72 -4.61
N ASN A 229 8.97 13.62 -3.94
CA ASN A 229 8.58 14.19 -2.62
C ASN A 229 8.36 15.72 -2.64
N HIS A 230 8.54 16.39 -3.80
CA HIS A 230 8.49 17.85 -3.90
C HIS A 230 7.14 18.48 -3.52
N ALA A 231 6.05 17.74 -3.67
CA ALA A 231 4.71 18.18 -3.29
C ALA A 231 4.41 18.02 -1.79
N GLY A 232 5.24 17.24 -1.08
CA GLY A 232 5.02 16.90 0.32
C GLY A 232 5.74 17.83 1.30
N LEU A 233 6.37 17.24 2.32
CA LEU A 233 7.10 17.96 3.37
C LEU A 233 8.62 17.87 3.25
N ALA A 234 9.13 17.55 2.05
CA ALA A 234 10.57 17.55 1.77
C ALA A 234 11.22 18.89 2.15
N GLY A 235 12.25 18.82 3.00
CA GLY A 235 12.94 20.01 3.52
C GLY A 235 12.21 20.77 4.64
N ASP A 236 10.97 20.42 4.98
CA ASP A 236 10.22 21.06 6.06
C ASP A 236 10.76 20.62 7.44
N PRO A 237 11.11 21.54 8.36
CA PRO A 237 11.57 21.20 9.70
C PRO A 237 10.60 20.33 10.48
N ARG A 238 9.29 20.45 10.24
CA ARG A 238 8.25 19.68 10.93
C ARG A 238 8.30 18.20 10.57
N ALA A 239 8.68 17.83 9.35
CA ALA A 239 8.86 16.41 8.99
C ALA A 239 10.02 15.79 9.78
N LYS A 240 11.12 16.53 9.99
CA LYS A 240 12.24 16.10 10.83
C LYS A 240 11.85 15.98 12.30
N GLU A 241 11.02 16.90 12.79
CA GLU A 241 10.48 16.84 14.15
C GLU A 241 9.56 15.62 14.33
N PHE A 242 8.62 15.40 13.40
CA PHE A 242 7.76 14.22 13.39
C PHE A 242 8.58 12.94 13.52
N CYS A 243 9.69 12.82 12.78
CA CYS A 243 10.53 11.64 12.83
C CYS A 243 11.19 11.40 14.19
N LYS A 244 11.70 12.47 14.81
CA LYS A 244 12.28 12.35 16.16
C LYS A 244 11.23 11.89 17.16
N VAL A 245 10.01 12.43 17.06
CA VAL A 245 8.92 12.04 17.96
C VAL A 245 8.43 10.62 17.67
N ALA A 246 8.18 10.28 16.41
CA ALA A 246 7.82 8.94 15.95
C ALA A 246 8.80 7.87 16.46
N GLU A 247 10.12 8.10 16.28
CA GLU A 247 11.15 7.18 16.77
C GLU A 247 11.16 7.01 18.29
N SER A 248 10.75 8.05 19.03
CA SER A 248 10.67 8.02 20.50
C SER A 248 9.45 7.29 21.05
N VAL A 249 8.34 7.25 20.29
CA VAL A 249 7.07 6.62 20.72
C VAL A 249 6.89 5.19 20.19
N MET A 250 7.59 4.82 19.12
CA MET A 250 7.55 3.45 18.60
C MET A 250 8.37 2.48 19.47
N ASN A 251 7.77 1.35 19.82
CA ASN A 251 8.42 0.28 20.57
C ASN A 251 8.92 -0.83 19.63
N ASN A 252 10.04 -1.47 19.99
CA ASN A 252 10.54 -2.63 19.24
C ASN A 252 9.57 -3.81 19.30
N SER A 253 8.80 -3.95 20.38
CA SER A 253 7.75 -4.96 20.49
C SER A 253 6.66 -4.80 19.43
N ASP A 254 6.37 -3.58 18.99
CA ASP A 254 5.35 -3.32 17.97
C ASP A 254 5.79 -3.87 16.61
N ILE A 255 7.09 -3.78 16.32
CA ILE A 255 7.72 -4.32 15.12
C ILE A 255 7.60 -5.86 15.09
N ASP A 256 7.96 -6.52 16.20
CA ASP A 256 7.87 -7.98 16.30
C ASP A 256 6.42 -8.46 16.25
N ASN A 257 5.52 -7.77 16.97
CA ASN A 257 4.09 -8.04 16.94
C ASN A 257 3.52 -7.93 15.52
N TYR A 258 3.97 -6.94 14.74
CA TYR A 258 3.52 -6.80 13.36
C TYR A 258 4.03 -7.94 12.47
N TYR A 259 5.32 -8.32 12.57
CA TYR A 259 5.83 -9.50 11.85
C TYR A 259 5.11 -10.79 12.25
N GLN A 260 4.70 -10.94 13.51
CA GLN A 260 3.87 -12.06 13.97
C GLN A 260 2.49 -12.06 13.31
N LYS A 261 1.82 -10.90 13.24
CA LYS A 261 0.54 -10.75 12.52
C LYS A 261 0.68 -11.12 11.04
N VAL A 262 1.72 -10.60 10.36
CA VAL A 262 2.02 -10.95 8.96
C VAL A 262 2.20 -12.46 8.81
N ALA A 263 3.04 -13.07 9.65
CA ALA A 263 3.34 -14.50 9.63
C ALA A 263 2.12 -15.41 9.88
N ALA A 264 1.13 -14.93 10.63
CA ALA A 264 -0.05 -15.71 11.04
C ALA A 264 -1.32 -15.41 10.22
N ALA A 265 -1.35 -14.33 9.43
CA ALA A 265 -2.54 -13.90 8.71
C ALA A 265 -3.07 -14.97 7.74
N ASN A 266 -4.39 -15.14 7.70
CA ASN A 266 -5.03 -16.04 6.73
C ASN A 266 -5.31 -15.31 5.41
N LEU A 267 -4.34 -15.36 4.50
CA LEU A 267 -4.41 -14.69 3.19
C LEU A 267 -5.08 -15.53 2.09
N SER A 268 -5.55 -16.74 2.39
CA SER A 268 -6.22 -17.62 1.42
C SER A 268 -7.52 -17.01 0.87
N SER A 269 -8.22 -16.23 1.69
CA SER A 269 -9.44 -15.52 1.29
C SER A 269 -9.18 -14.47 0.20
N VAL A 270 -8.08 -13.72 0.30
CA VAL A 270 -7.67 -12.70 -0.69
C VAL A 270 -7.39 -13.36 -2.05
N LYS A 271 -6.72 -14.53 -2.05
CA LYS A 271 -6.53 -15.33 -3.26
C LYS A 271 -7.87 -15.77 -3.85
N SER A 272 -8.76 -16.34 -3.04
CA SER A 272 -10.06 -16.82 -3.51
C SER A 272 -10.88 -15.71 -4.16
N GLU A 273 -10.86 -14.51 -3.57
CA GLU A 273 -11.49 -13.31 -4.12
C GLU A 273 -10.85 -12.87 -5.44
N CYS A 274 -9.52 -12.90 -5.54
CA CYS A 274 -8.79 -12.64 -6.78
C CYS A 274 -9.19 -13.60 -7.89
N GLU A 275 -9.25 -14.90 -7.61
CA GLU A 275 -9.59 -15.94 -8.59
C GLU A 275 -11.04 -15.80 -9.08
N LYS A 276 -11.97 -15.55 -8.17
CA LYS A 276 -13.38 -15.26 -8.51
C LYS A 276 -13.46 -14.05 -9.44
N LEU A 277 -12.75 -12.97 -9.12
CA LEU A 277 -12.72 -11.77 -9.95
C LEU A 277 -12.06 -12.03 -11.32
N ALA A 278 -11.01 -12.85 -11.37
CA ALA A 278 -10.37 -13.20 -12.62
C ALA A 278 -11.29 -14.00 -13.55
N ILE A 279 -12.07 -14.93 -12.98
CA ILE A 279 -13.08 -15.71 -13.71
C ILE A 279 -14.22 -14.81 -14.18
N ALA A 280 -14.82 -14.04 -13.27
CA ALA A 280 -15.98 -13.20 -13.56
C ALA A 280 -15.66 -12.08 -14.56
N SER A 281 -14.46 -11.50 -14.47
CA SER A 281 -13.98 -10.50 -15.43
C SER A 281 -13.38 -11.10 -16.71
N LYS A 282 -13.37 -12.43 -16.88
CA LYS A 282 -12.76 -13.13 -18.02
C LYS A 282 -11.31 -12.68 -18.29
N GLY A 283 -10.54 -12.43 -17.23
CA GLY A 283 -9.15 -11.98 -17.35
C GLY A 283 -8.96 -10.48 -17.68
N LYS A 284 -10.03 -9.67 -17.72
CA LYS A 284 -9.96 -8.26 -18.13
C LYS A 284 -9.51 -7.33 -17.01
N LEU A 285 -10.05 -7.49 -15.80
CA LEU A 285 -9.61 -6.72 -14.63
C LEU A 285 -8.45 -7.41 -13.93
N VAL A 286 -8.59 -8.70 -13.66
CA VAL A 286 -7.59 -9.52 -12.98
C VAL A 286 -7.40 -10.79 -13.79
N ARG A 287 -6.16 -11.27 -13.91
CA ARG A 287 -5.83 -12.54 -14.56
C ARG A 287 -5.49 -13.55 -13.47
N LEU A 288 -5.72 -14.84 -13.76
CA LEU A 288 -5.32 -15.92 -12.85
C LEU A 288 -3.82 -15.88 -12.53
N GLY A 289 -2.98 -15.49 -13.50
CA GLY A 289 -1.55 -15.29 -13.26
C GLY A 289 -1.23 -14.17 -12.26
N ASP A 290 -2.08 -13.15 -12.11
CA ASP A 290 -1.93 -12.16 -11.03
C ASP A 290 -2.20 -12.79 -9.67
N CYS A 291 -3.25 -13.60 -9.56
CA CYS A 291 -3.60 -14.27 -8.32
C CYS A 291 -2.50 -15.23 -7.86
N THR A 292 -1.95 -16.04 -8.77
CA THR A 292 -0.83 -16.95 -8.47
C THR A 292 0.45 -16.18 -8.11
N GLY A 293 0.74 -15.09 -8.83
CA GLY A 293 1.90 -14.24 -8.53
C GLY A 293 1.84 -13.63 -7.14
N TYR A 294 0.68 -13.07 -6.76
CA TYR A 294 0.46 -12.51 -5.42
C TYR A 294 0.39 -13.57 -4.33
N GLU A 295 -0.18 -14.75 -4.58
CA GLU A 295 -0.11 -15.87 -3.64
C GLU A 295 1.34 -16.22 -3.31
N THR A 296 2.17 -16.43 -4.33
CA THR A 296 3.59 -16.75 -4.15
C THR A 296 4.31 -15.64 -3.39
N PHE A 297 4.02 -14.38 -3.72
CA PHE A 297 4.57 -13.22 -3.02
C PHE A 297 4.14 -13.16 -1.56
N PHE A 298 2.87 -13.41 -1.24
CA PHE A 298 2.37 -13.44 0.13
C PHE A 298 2.98 -14.58 0.93
N GLU A 299 3.11 -15.78 0.35
CA GLU A 299 3.79 -16.90 1.00
C GLU A 299 5.25 -16.58 1.32
N GLU A 300 5.97 -15.97 0.38
CA GLU A 300 7.34 -15.51 0.58
C GLU A 300 7.41 -14.43 1.66
N MET A 301 6.47 -13.49 1.66
CA MET A 301 6.35 -12.44 2.67
C MET A 301 6.15 -13.04 4.07
N GLN A 302 5.21 -13.96 4.23
CA GLN A 302 4.96 -14.65 5.50
C GLN A 302 6.17 -15.46 5.95
N ARG A 303 6.86 -16.15 5.04
CA ARG A 303 8.09 -16.87 5.34
C ARG A 303 9.20 -15.93 5.83
N ASN A 304 9.39 -14.79 5.17
CA ASN A 304 10.40 -13.82 5.54
C ASN A 304 10.08 -13.15 6.88
N ALA A 305 8.81 -12.85 7.15
CA ALA A 305 8.36 -12.38 8.47
C ALA A 305 8.68 -13.40 9.58
N ARG A 306 8.41 -14.70 9.36
CA ARG A 306 8.78 -15.77 10.32
C ARG A 306 10.29 -15.86 10.54
N ASN A 307 11.09 -15.70 9.47
CA ASN A 307 12.55 -15.73 9.58
C ASN A 307 13.08 -14.55 10.41
N GLN A 308 12.47 -13.37 10.30
CA GLN A 308 12.80 -12.24 11.15
C GLN A 308 12.50 -12.50 12.62
N LEU A 309 11.40 -13.19 12.96
CA LEU A 309 11.11 -13.53 14.36
C LEU A 309 12.16 -14.48 14.95
N LYS A 310 12.61 -15.49 14.18
CA LYS A 310 13.62 -16.47 14.61
C LYS A 310 15.04 -15.88 14.80
N SER A 311 15.41 -14.88 14.01
CA SER A 311 16.72 -14.22 14.17
C SER A 311 16.82 -13.43 15.49
N SER A 312 15.70 -13.01 16.08
CA SER A 312 15.68 -12.37 17.40
C SER A 312 15.83 -13.37 18.54
N GLU A 313 15.16 -14.52 18.47
CA GLU A 313 15.27 -15.58 19.50
C GLU A 313 16.70 -16.14 19.62
N SER A 314 17.47 -16.12 18.53
CA SER A 314 18.85 -16.61 18.49
C SER A 314 19.87 -15.59 19.03
N GLN A 315 19.55 -14.30 19.05
CA GLN A 315 20.39 -13.28 19.70
C GLN A 315 20.21 -13.30 21.23
N ASP A 316 18.99 -13.46 21.74
CA ASP A 316 18.73 -13.49 23.18
C ASP A 316 19.36 -14.71 23.88
N ASN A 317 19.40 -15.87 23.21
CA ASN A 317 20.02 -17.09 23.75
C ASN A 317 21.56 -17.09 23.70
N SER A 318 22.19 -16.15 22.96
CA SER A 318 23.65 -16.03 22.91
C SER A 318 24.26 -15.23 24.08
N SER A 319 23.42 -14.63 24.91
CA SER A 319 23.82 -13.83 26.09
C SER A 319 24.30 -14.66 27.29
N ILE A 320 24.07 -15.98 27.29
CA ILE A 320 24.32 -16.85 28.45
C ILE A 320 25.42 -17.87 28.16
N VAL A 321 26.55 -17.47 27.55
CA VAL A 321 27.82 -18.20 27.72
C VAL A 321 29.01 -17.22 27.65
N ARG A 322 29.13 -16.33 28.64
CA ARG A 322 30.48 -15.90 29.08
C ARG A 322 30.86 -16.77 30.26
N LYS A 323 31.43 -17.94 29.97
CA LYS A 323 32.23 -18.65 30.96
C LYS A 323 33.47 -17.81 31.22
N SER A 324 33.56 -17.27 32.43
CA SER A 324 34.80 -16.82 33.03
C SER A 324 35.78 -18.01 33.07
N TYR A 325 36.92 -17.86 32.40
CA TYR A 325 38.19 -18.49 32.74
C TYR A 325 39.28 -17.46 32.49
#